data_AF-A0A6J4LP05-F1
#
_entry.id   AF-A0A6J4LP05-F1
#
_cell.length_a   1.000
_cell.length_b   1.000
_cell.length_c   1.000
_cell.angle_alpha   90.00
_cell.angle_beta   90.00
_cell.angle_gamma   90.00
#
_symmetry.space_group_name_H-M   'P 1'
#
loop_
_entity.id
_entity.type
_entity.pdbx_description
1 polymer ?
#
loop_
_entity_poly.entity_id
_entity_poly.type
_entity_poly.pdbx_seq_one_letter_code
_entity_poly.pdbx_strand_id
1 'polypeptide(L)'
;MFDRIVDQTRPLGLSQPQAKQLLAMLVTRVYSDRDGGPAGFVDHLRALDLNRPLDSWLGPGPNEPMDPHRIDAALGTDHVQHMSERLTLPISTVRAAAATMLPEVIHELSEHGDLPASHAEIPARVHGWFGGHLSDLGHLGSAAFDASAATLGASVGVVGDVPNVSPDTAVGLAPEMDRPMQTRAPGNPGRTLASWLAAVVVLVLGVALIRGCSERERAPGIGSSVVESADRIA
;
A
#
# COMPACT_ATOMS: atom_id res chain seq x y z
N MET A 1 -1.37 19.80 -16.12
CA MET A 1 0.00 19.54 -15.61
C MET A 1 0.34 18.07 -15.84
N PHE A 2 -0.37 17.14 -15.20
CA PHE A 2 -0.35 15.71 -15.53
C PHE A 2 -0.64 15.37 -17.00
N ASP A 3 -1.46 16.15 -17.71
CA ASP A 3 -1.67 15.97 -19.16
C ASP A 3 -0.38 16.05 -19.97
N ARG A 4 0.58 16.88 -19.55
CA ARG A 4 1.89 16.97 -20.19
C ARG A 4 2.66 15.66 -20.06
N ILE A 5 2.59 15.02 -18.89
CA ILE A 5 3.23 13.71 -18.63
C ILE A 5 2.63 12.64 -19.54
N VAL A 6 1.30 12.65 -19.67
CA VAL A 6 0.58 11.75 -20.57
C VAL A 6 1.03 11.96 -22.02
N ASP A 7 1.11 13.21 -22.47
CA ASP A 7 1.52 13.55 -23.84
C ASP A 7 2.99 13.20 -24.14
N GLN A 8 3.88 13.25 -23.15
CA GLN A 8 5.30 12.85 -23.30
C GLN A 8 5.48 11.37 -23.64
N THR A 9 4.51 10.52 -23.36
CA THR A 9 4.59 9.08 -23.66
C THR A 9 4.08 8.68 -25.04
N ARG A 10 3.51 9.61 -25.80
CA ARG A 10 3.00 9.34 -27.15
C ARG A 10 4.08 8.80 -28.11
N PRO A 11 5.34 9.29 -28.09
CA PRO A 11 6.42 8.71 -28.90
C PRO A 11 6.74 7.25 -28.56
N LEU A 12 6.38 6.79 -27.36
CA LEU A 12 6.58 5.40 -26.92
C LEU A 12 5.46 4.46 -27.39
N GLY A 13 4.47 4.97 -28.12
CA GLY A 13 3.35 4.20 -28.67
C GLY A 13 2.19 3.98 -27.70
N LEU A 14 2.16 4.66 -26.55
CA LEU A 14 1.03 4.58 -25.62
C LEU A 14 -0.14 5.42 -26.15
N SER A 15 -1.32 4.81 -26.20
CA SER A 15 -2.55 5.58 -26.40
C SER A 15 -2.83 6.47 -25.18
N GLN A 16 -3.55 7.58 -25.37
CA GLN A 16 -3.91 8.48 -24.29
C GLN A 16 -4.59 7.77 -23.09
N PRO A 17 -5.58 6.88 -23.27
CA PRO A 17 -6.18 6.17 -22.13
C PRO A 17 -5.17 5.23 -21.43
N GLN A 18 -4.30 4.54 -22.17
CA GLN A 18 -3.27 3.70 -21.58
C GLN A 18 -2.25 4.52 -20.77
N ALA A 19 -1.81 5.67 -21.29
CA ALA A 19 -0.89 6.56 -20.59
C ALA A 19 -1.51 7.13 -19.31
N LYS A 20 -2.79 7.53 -19.34
CA LYS A 20 -3.52 7.98 -18.14
C LYS A 20 -3.70 6.85 -17.12
N GLN A 21 -4.00 5.63 -17.57
CA GLN A 21 -4.12 4.47 -16.69
C GLN A 21 -2.78 4.06 -16.09
N LEU A 22 -1.68 4.13 -16.85
CA LEU A 22 -0.32 3.92 -16.33
C LEU A 22 0.02 4.96 -15.27
N LEU A 23 -0.25 6.24 -15.55
CA LEU A 23 -0.06 7.34 -14.59
C LEU A 23 -0.83 7.07 -13.29
N ALA A 24 -2.10 6.67 -13.38
CA ALA A 24 -2.90 6.31 -12.22
C ALA A 24 -2.27 5.19 -11.40
N MET A 25 -1.82 4.10 -12.05
CA MET A 25 -1.16 2.99 -11.36
C MET A 25 0.18 3.40 -10.70
N LEU A 26 0.94 4.30 -11.32
CA LEU A 26 2.17 4.83 -10.74
C LEU A 26 1.91 5.67 -9.50
N VAL A 27 0.94 6.59 -9.54
CA VAL A 27 0.58 7.40 -8.36
C VAL A 27 0.06 6.51 -7.24
N THR A 28 -0.80 5.54 -7.55
CA THR A 28 -1.25 4.55 -6.55
C THR A 28 -0.08 3.80 -5.92
N ARG A 29 0.97 3.47 -6.69
CA ARG A 29 2.17 2.82 -6.15
C ARG A 29 2.91 3.74 -5.17
N VAL A 30 3.04 5.03 -5.49
CA VAL A 30 3.71 6.01 -4.62
C VAL A 30 2.95 6.25 -3.31
N TYR A 31 1.62 6.27 -3.35
CA TYR A 31 0.77 6.55 -2.18
C TYR A 31 0.32 5.31 -1.41
N SER A 32 0.89 4.13 -1.69
CA SER A 32 0.50 2.90 -1.01
C SER A 32 0.91 2.90 0.47
N ASP A 33 -0.06 2.95 1.38
CA ASP A 33 0.18 2.91 2.83
C ASP A 33 0.87 1.63 3.29
N ARG A 34 0.66 0.54 2.55
CA ARG A 34 1.32 -0.74 2.82
C ARG A 34 2.84 -0.64 2.69
N ASP A 35 3.32 0.30 1.90
CA ASP A 35 4.73 0.53 1.60
C ASP A 35 5.29 1.78 2.32
N GLY A 36 4.56 2.33 3.30
CA GLY A 36 4.96 3.53 4.02
C GLY A 36 4.62 4.84 3.30
N GLY A 37 3.72 4.79 2.31
CA GLY A 37 3.28 5.97 1.56
C GLY A 37 4.41 6.64 0.77
N PRO A 38 4.26 7.93 0.45
CA PRO A 38 5.26 8.66 -0.35
C PRO A 38 6.65 8.71 0.30
N ALA A 39 6.71 8.82 1.63
CA ALA A 39 7.97 8.82 2.38
C ALA A 39 8.69 7.46 2.28
N GLY A 40 7.96 6.36 2.49
CA GLY A 40 8.52 5.01 2.34
C GLY A 40 8.99 4.73 0.91
N PHE A 41 8.26 5.24 -0.10
CA PHE A 41 8.67 5.13 -1.49
C PHE A 41 9.97 5.89 -1.78
N VAL A 42 10.13 7.11 -1.23
CA VAL A 42 11.38 7.87 -1.31
C VAL A 42 12.53 7.12 -0.66
N ASP A 43 12.34 6.59 0.54
CA ASP A 43 13.38 5.85 1.25
C ASP A 43 13.78 4.58 0.49
N HIS A 44 12.81 3.91 -0.15
CA HIS A 44 13.08 2.79 -1.05
C HIS A 44 13.96 3.19 -2.24
N LEU A 45 13.68 4.32 -2.90
CA LEU A 45 14.52 4.82 -3.99
C LEU A 45 15.94 5.18 -3.51
N ARG A 46 16.07 5.79 -2.33
CA ARG A 46 17.38 6.08 -1.73
C ARG A 46 18.18 4.81 -1.46
N ALA A 47 17.52 3.73 -1.02
CA ALA A 47 18.13 2.42 -0.82
C ALA A 47 18.63 1.76 -2.12
N LEU A 48 18.15 2.21 -3.29
CA LEU A 48 18.61 1.79 -4.62
C LEU A 48 19.72 2.68 -5.20
N ASP A 49 20.36 3.50 -4.36
CA ASP A 49 21.36 4.49 -4.75
C ASP A 49 20.85 5.52 -5.77
N LEU A 50 19.53 5.83 -5.75
CA LEU A 50 18.91 6.83 -6.63
C LEU A 50 18.86 8.24 -6.02
N ASN A 51 19.72 8.55 -5.04
CA ASN A 51 19.73 9.85 -4.35
C ASN A 51 19.90 11.02 -5.32
N ARG A 52 20.90 10.96 -6.20
CA ARG A 52 21.20 12.01 -7.20
C ARG A 52 20.03 12.32 -8.14
N PRO A 53 19.44 11.34 -8.85
CA PRO A 53 18.28 11.61 -9.70
C PRO A 53 17.06 12.02 -8.86
N LEU A 54 16.85 11.42 -7.69
CA LEU A 54 15.75 11.80 -6.79
C LEU A 54 15.84 13.28 -6.36
N ASP A 55 17.02 13.77 -6.01
CA ASP A 55 17.24 15.18 -5.68
C ASP A 55 16.89 16.11 -6.86
N SER A 56 17.11 15.65 -8.09
CA SER A 56 16.69 16.39 -9.30
C SER A 56 15.16 16.45 -9.45
N TRP A 57 14.45 15.41 -8.99
CA TRP A 57 12.99 15.32 -9.10
C TRP A 57 12.29 16.18 -8.04
N LEU A 58 12.87 16.24 -6.85
CA LEU A 58 12.38 17.08 -5.74
C LEU A 58 12.82 18.55 -5.87
N GLY A 59 13.95 18.78 -6.54
CA GLY A 59 14.52 20.11 -6.75
C GLY A 59 13.86 20.90 -7.89
N PRO A 60 14.20 22.21 -7.98
CA PRO A 60 13.83 23.00 -9.15
C PRO A 60 14.73 22.64 -10.34
N GLY A 61 14.16 22.44 -11.52
CA GLY A 61 14.91 22.21 -12.75
C GLY A 61 14.34 21.09 -13.61
N PRO A 62 15.07 20.66 -14.66
CA PRO A 62 14.70 19.50 -15.44
C PRO A 62 14.95 18.21 -14.65
N ASN A 63 13.97 17.31 -14.68
CA ASN A 63 14.06 16.00 -14.05
C ASN A 63 15.02 15.09 -14.80
N GLU A 64 15.96 14.45 -14.09
CA GLU A 64 16.85 13.46 -14.71
C GLU A 64 16.04 12.19 -15.04
N PRO A 65 16.05 11.71 -16.29
CA PRO A 65 15.32 10.49 -16.64
C PRO A 65 15.90 9.29 -15.92
N MET A 66 15.02 8.35 -15.54
CA MET A 66 15.44 7.11 -14.91
C MET A 66 15.85 6.08 -15.97
N ASP A 67 16.78 5.18 -15.64
CA ASP A 67 17.09 4.02 -16.48
C ASP A 67 15.90 3.02 -16.47
N PRO A 68 15.32 2.66 -17.63
CA PRO A 68 14.26 1.65 -17.73
C PRO A 68 14.61 0.31 -17.08
N HIS A 69 15.88 -0.07 -17.02
CA HIS A 69 16.32 -1.31 -16.38
C HIS A 69 16.20 -1.29 -14.85
N ARG A 70 16.12 -0.10 -14.23
CA ARG A 70 15.95 0.04 -12.77
C ARG A 70 14.49 0.09 -12.33
N ILE A 71 13.54 0.09 -13.27
CA ILE A 71 12.11 0.24 -12.95
C ILE A 71 11.56 -0.92 -12.15
N ASP A 72 11.98 -2.16 -12.45
CA ASP A 72 11.55 -3.31 -11.66
C ASP A 72 12.04 -3.22 -10.21
N ALA A 73 13.24 -2.68 -9.98
CA ALA A 73 13.78 -2.48 -8.64
C ALA A 73 13.01 -1.38 -7.88
N ALA A 74 12.71 -0.26 -8.54
CA ALA A 74 12.01 0.86 -7.91
C ALA A 74 10.52 0.59 -7.66
N LEU A 75 9.81 0.01 -8.63
CA LEU A 75 8.37 -0.21 -8.52
C LEU A 75 8.02 -1.60 -7.99
N GLY A 76 8.93 -2.56 -8.08
CA GLY A 76 8.68 -3.98 -7.82
C GLY A 76 8.26 -4.72 -9.08
N THR A 77 8.88 -5.86 -9.34
CA THR A 77 8.63 -6.69 -10.53
C THR A 77 7.16 -7.05 -10.71
N ASP A 78 6.47 -7.44 -9.62
CA ASP A 78 5.06 -7.82 -9.66
C ASP A 78 4.15 -6.66 -10.09
N HIS A 79 4.46 -5.44 -9.64
CA HIS A 79 3.72 -4.25 -10.05
C HIS A 79 3.92 -3.94 -11.54
N VAL A 80 5.15 -4.06 -12.03
CA VAL A 80 5.45 -3.84 -13.46
C VAL A 80 4.76 -4.88 -14.34
N GLN A 81 4.75 -6.15 -13.92
CA GLN A 81 3.99 -7.19 -14.61
C GLN A 81 2.50 -6.91 -14.62
N HIS A 82 1.93 -6.55 -13.47
CA HIS A 82 0.51 -6.20 -13.36
C HIS A 82 0.12 -5.03 -14.27
N MET A 83 0.98 -4.00 -14.38
CA MET A 83 0.76 -2.88 -15.29
C MET A 83 0.78 -3.33 -16.77
N SER A 84 1.72 -4.21 -17.14
CA SER A 84 1.81 -4.79 -18.48
C SER A 84 0.55 -5.56 -18.86
N GLU A 85 0.07 -6.42 -17.97
CA GLU A 85 -1.17 -7.20 -18.18
C GLU A 85 -2.39 -6.29 -18.31
N ARG A 86 -2.54 -5.31 -17.41
CA ARG A 86 -3.70 -4.41 -17.40
C ARG A 86 -3.77 -3.46 -18.58
N LEU A 87 -2.63 -3.07 -19.13
CA LEU A 87 -2.55 -2.17 -20.28
C LEU A 87 -2.49 -2.91 -21.61
N THR A 88 -2.32 -4.24 -21.57
CA THR A 88 -2.05 -5.09 -22.73
C THR A 88 -0.84 -4.58 -23.52
N LEU A 89 0.21 -4.19 -22.78
CA LEU A 89 1.45 -3.63 -23.34
C LEU A 89 2.64 -4.55 -23.05
N PRO A 90 3.67 -4.58 -23.92
CA PRO A 90 4.92 -5.26 -23.62
C PRO A 90 5.55 -4.69 -22.35
N ILE A 91 6.16 -5.56 -21.53
CA ILE A 91 6.83 -5.13 -20.29
C ILE A 91 7.94 -4.10 -20.53
N SER A 92 8.66 -4.20 -21.66
CA SER A 92 9.68 -3.24 -22.07
C SER A 92 9.09 -1.85 -22.34
N THR A 93 7.91 -1.78 -22.95
CA THR A 93 7.18 -0.53 -23.19
C THR A 93 6.72 0.09 -21.88
N VAL A 94 6.19 -0.71 -20.96
CA VAL A 94 5.79 -0.24 -19.61
C VAL A 94 6.99 0.32 -18.85
N ARG A 95 8.13 -0.39 -18.85
CA ARG A 95 9.36 0.09 -18.20
C ARG A 95 9.85 1.40 -18.81
N ALA A 96 9.90 1.50 -20.14
CA ALA A 96 10.32 2.72 -20.82
C ALA A 96 9.40 3.91 -20.52
N ALA A 97 8.08 3.67 -20.51
CA ALA A 97 7.10 4.70 -20.17
C ALA A 97 7.21 5.11 -18.70
N ALA A 98 7.26 4.15 -17.78
CA ALA A 98 7.42 4.42 -16.35
C ALA A 98 8.73 5.17 -16.04
N ALA A 99 9.83 4.84 -16.72
CA ALA A 99 11.11 5.53 -16.55
C ALA A 99 11.08 7.00 -16.97
N THR A 100 10.21 7.35 -17.91
CA THR A 100 10.00 8.73 -18.35
C THR A 100 9.00 9.44 -17.44
N MET A 101 7.94 8.76 -17.01
CA MET A 101 6.85 9.36 -16.24
C MET A 101 7.18 9.51 -14.75
N LEU A 102 7.84 8.53 -14.13
CA LEU A 102 8.05 8.49 -12.68
C LEU A 102 8.76 9.74 -12.12
N PRO A 103 9.86 10.24 -12.75
CA PRO A 103 10.49 11.49 -12.34
C PRO A 103 9.52 12.67 -12.29
N GLU A 104 8.73 12.84 -13.36
CA GLU A 104 7.74 13.90 -13.48
C GLU A 104 6.62 13.71 -12.45
N VAL A 105 6.16 12.48 -12.24
CA VAL A 105 5.15 12.19 -11.22
C VAL A 105 5.63 12.58 -9.83
N ILE A 106 6.86 12.21 -9.44
CA ILE A 106 7.39 12.57 -8.11
C ILE A 106 7.50 14.08 -7.97
N HIS A 107 8.00 14.78 -8.99
CA HIS A 107 8.05 16.23 -9.03
C HIS A 107 6.66 16.85 -8.86
N GLU A 108 5.68 16.32 -9.60
CA GLU A 108 4.27 16.72 -9.53
C GLU A 108 3.57 16.37 -8.21
N LEU A 109 4.16 15.51 -7.39
CA LEU A 109 3.60 15.16 -6.09
C LEU A 109 4.29 15.92 -4.97
N SER A 110 5.55 16.34 -5.19
CA SER A 110 6.28 17.17 -4.24
C SER A 110 5.71 18.60 -4.20
N GLU A 111 5.49 19.11 -3.00
CA GLU A 111 5.13 20.50 -2.73
C GLU A 111 6.34 21.17 -2.08
N HIS A 112 6.90 22.19 -2.73
CA HIS A 112 8.14 22.86 -2.29
C HIS A 112 9.37 21.93 -2.13
N GLY A 113 9.36 20.77 -2.79
CA GLY A 113 10.43 19.76 -2.70
C GLY A 113 10.24 18.72 -1.60
N ASP A 114 9.16 18.83 -0.83
CA ASP A 114 8.76 17.85 0.17
C ASP A 114 7.57 17.03 -0.32
N LEU A 115 7.61 15.72 -0.10
CA LEU A 115 6.46 14.84 -0.31
C LEU A 115 5.66 14.73 0.98
N PRO A 116 4.31 14.75 0.92
CA PRO A 116 3.49 14.58 2.10
C PRO A 116 3.80 13.25 2.80
N ALA A 117 3.85 13.28 4.13
CA ALA A 117 4.24 12.12 4.93
C ALA A 117 3.17 11.03 4.93
N SER A 118 1.94 11.34 4.53
CA SER A 118 0.83 10.39 4.54
C SER A 118 -0.15 10.57 3.39
N HIS A 119 -0.86 9.49 3.05
CA HIS A 119 -1.98 9.47 2.11
C HIS A 119 -3.16 10.38 2.51
N ALA A 120 -3.29 10.73 3.79
CA ALA A 120 -4.34 11.64 4.25
C ALA A 120 -4.15 13.06 3.70
N GLU A 121 -2.95 13.37 3.24
CA GLU A 121 -2.53 14.66 2.69
C GLU A 121 -2.32 14.57 1.17
N ILE A 122 -3.08 13.72 0.47
CA ILE A 122 -3.08 13.73 -1.01
C ILE A 122 -3.32 15.18 -1.47
N PRO A 123 -2.37 15.81 -2.17
CA PRO A 123 -2.47 17.21 -2.52
C PRO A 123 -3.72 17.48 -3.36
N ALA A 124 -4.39 18.63 -3.15
CA ALA A 124 -5.62 18.98 -3.86
C ALA A 124 -5.47 18.93 -5.40
N ARG A 125 -4.27 19.19 -5.92
CA ARG A 125 -3.89 19.06 -7.34
C ARG A 125 -4.04 17.62 -7.87
N VAL A 126 -3.66 16.63 -7.06
CA VAL A 126 -3.79 15.20 -7.38
C VAL A 126 -5.27 14.84 -7.36
N HIS A 127 -5.97 15.21 -6.30
CA HIS A 127 -7.41 14.97 -6.20
C HIS A 127 -8.20 15.63 -7.35
N GLY A 128 -7.84 16.83 -7.79
CA GLY A 128 -8.48 17.49 -8.92
C GLY A 128 -8.26 16.76 -10.25
N TRP A 129 -7.04 16.29 -10.50
CA TRP A 129 -6.73 15.52 -11.71
C TRP A 129 -7.45 14.16 -11.71
N PHE A 130 -7.38 13.43 -10.59
CA PHE A 130 -8.07 12.15 -10.44
C PHE A 130 -9.58 12.30 -10.41
N GLY A 131 -10.15 13.31 -9.74
CA GLY A 131 -11.59 13.52 -9.71
C GLY A 131 -12.16 13.83 -11.08
N GLY A 132 -11.51 14.69 -11.87
CA GLY A 132 -11.92 14.99 -13.24
C GLY A 132 -11.76 13.81 -14.19
N HIS A 133 -10.67 13.04 -14.07
CA HIS A 133 -10.41 11.93 -14.97
C HIS A 133 -11.14 10.63 -14.58
N LEU A 134 -11.31 10.35 -13.29
CA LEU A 134 -12.14 9.23 -12.82
C LEU A 134 -13.62 9.46 -13.13
N SER A 135 -14.06 10.71 -13.31
CA SER A 135 -15.39 11.03 -13.85
C SER A 135 -15.52 10.68 -15.33
N ASP A 136 -14.44 10.81 -16.10
CA ASP A 136 -14.34 10.40 -17.51
C ASP A 136 -14.26 8.87 -17.66
N LEU A 137 -13.53 8.22 -16.73
CA LEU A 137 -13.64 6.78 -16.47
C LEU A 137 -14.98 6.40 -15.81
N GLY A 138 -15.77 7.38 -15.39
CA GLY A 138 -17.00 7.31 -14.60
C GLY A 138 -18.27 6.91 -15.37
N HIS A 139 -18.11 6.46 -16.61
CA HIS A 139 -19.01 5.43 -17.14
C HIS A 139 -18.84 4.08 -16.39
N LEU A 140 -17.80 3.95 -15.56
CA LEU A 140 -17.57 2.92 -14.56
C LEU A 140 -17.53 3.63 -13.18
N GLY A 141 -18.65 3.62 -12.44
CA GLY A 141 -18.88 4.53 -11.31
C GLY A 141 -17.81 4.53 -10.18
N SER A 142 -17.69 5.68 -9.50
CA SER A 142 -16.76 5.98 -8.39
C SER A 142 -16.80 5.01 -7.20
N ALA A 143 -17.83 4.16 -7.10
CA ALA A 143 -17.90 3.09 -6.11
C ALA A 143 -16.90 1.94 -6.35
N ALA A 144 -16.38 1.77 -7.58
CA ALA A 144 -15.52 0.63 -7.93
C ALA A 144 -14.08 0.74 -7.39
N PHE A 145 -13.60 1.96 -7.09
CA PHE A 145 -12.24 2.16 -6.60
C PHE A 145 -12.14 2.10 -5.07
N ASP A 146 -13.14 2.63 -4.34
CA ASP A 146 -13.25 2.42 -2.88
C ASP A 146 -13.54 0.95 -2.53
N ALA A 147 -14.21 0.20 -3.40
CA ALA A 147 -14.53 -1.21 -3.18
C ALA A 147 -13.41 -2.18 -3.58
N SER A 148 -12.26 -1.71 -4.09
CA SER A 148 -11.18 -2.56 -4.59
C SER A 148 -10.30 -3.19 -3.49
N ALA A 149 -10.54 -2.88 -2.21
CA ALA A 149 -10.02 -3.68 -1.12
C ALA A 149 -10.90 -4.90 -0.77
N ALA A 150 -12.15 -4.97 -1.27
CA ALA A 150 -13.14 -5.96 -0.79
C ALA A 150 -14.02 -6.66 -1.85
N THR A 151 -13.99 -6.30 -3.14
CA THR A 151 -15.01 -6.80 -4.10
C THR A 151 -14.51 -7.30 -5.46
N LEU A 152 -13.33 -7.92 -5.52
CA LEU A 152 -13.00 -8.79 -6.66
C LEU A 152 -13.83 -10.08 -6.55
N GLY A 153 -15.13 -10.00 -6.85
CA GLY A 153 -16.06 -11.13 -6.74
C GLY A 153 -17.52 -10.89 -7.15
N ALA A 154 -17.94 -9.69 -7.59
CA ALA A 154 -19.31 -9.47 -8.06
C ALA A 154 -19.31 -8.85 -9.46
N SER A 155 -19.78 -9.61 -10.44
CA SER A 155 -20.09 -9.12 -11.79
C SER A 155 -21.09 -7.97 -11.71
N VAL A 156 -20.75 -6.89 -12.41
CA VAL A 156 -21.49 -5.63 -12.47
C VAL A 156 -22.90 -5.84 -13.03
N GLY A 157 -23.92 -5.52 -12.24
CA GLY A 157 -25.26 -5.23 -12.74
C GLY A 157 -25.33 -3.77 -13.18
N VAL A 158 -25.17 -3.52 -14.49
CA VAL A 158 -25.54 -2.22 -15.08
C VAL A 158 -27.06 -2.19 -15.19
N VAL A 159 -27.70 -1.34 -14.37
CA VAL A 159 -29.08 -0.91 -14.62
C VAL A 159 -29.03 0.20 -15.66
N GLY A 160 -29.28 -0.19 -16.90
CA GLY A 160 -29.64 0.70 -18.00
C GLY A 160 -30.67 -0.04 -18.83
N ASP A 161 -31.88 0.49 -18.88
CA ASP A 161 -33.05 0.10 -19.68
C ASP A 161 -32.77 -0.90 -20.83
N VAL A 162 -33.27 -2.14 -20.69
CA VAL A 162 -33.31 -3.15 -21.77
C VAL A 162 -34.71 -3.76 -21.83
N PRO A 163 -35.37 -3.83 -23.00
CA PRO A 163 -36.71 -4.37 -23.13
C PRO A 163 -36.79 -5.87 -22.80
N ASN A 164 -37.88 -6.21 -22.11
CA ASN A 164 -38.30 -7.50 -21.57
C ASN A 164 -38.06 -8.72 -22.50
N VAL A 165 -37.17 -9.63 -22.10
CA VAL A 165 -37.14 -11.02 -22.58
C VAL A 165 -37.23 -11.93 -21.35
N SER A 166 -38.39 -12.57 -21.18
CA SER A 166 -38.68 -13.53 -20.11
C SER A 166 -37.88 -14.82 -20.29
N PRO A 167 -37.30 -15.39 -19.23
CA PRO A 167 -36.87 -16.79 -19.22
C PRO A 167 -37.86 -17.64 -18.40
N ASP A 168 -38.93 -18.10 -19.06
CA ASP A 168 -39.70 -19.26 -18.59
C ASP A 168 -39.09 -20.52 -19.21
N THR A 169 -38.27 -21.25 -18.46
CA THR A 169 -38.30 -22.72 -18.49
C THR A 169 -37.78 -23.26 -17.16
N ALA A 170 -38.72 -23.68 -16.34
CA ALA A 170 -38.55 -24.29 -15.03
C ALA A 170 -38.07 -25.75 -15.08
N VAL A 171 -37.33 -26.18 -14.06
CA VAL A 171 -37.42 -27.48 -13.34
C VAL A 171 -36.69 -27.27 -11.99
N GLY A 172 -37.18 -27.59 -10.79
CA GLY A 172 -38.34 -28.33 -10.34
C GLY A 172 -38.39 -28.27 -8.80
N LEU A 173 -39.59 -28.53 -8.27
CA LEU A 173 -40.05 -28.34 -6.89
C LEU A 173 -39.32 -29.18 -5.82
N ALA A 174 -39.12 -28.59 -4.63
CA ALA A 174 -39.27 -29.27 -3.34
C ALA A 174 -39.55 -28.24 -2.20
N PRO A 175 -40.31 -28.61 -1.15
CA PRO A 175 -41.15 -27.69 -0.41
C PRO A 175 -40.48 -27.01 0.80
N GLU A 176 -41.01 -25.81 1.07
CA GLU A 176 -40.98 -25.04 2.31
C GLU A 176 -41.02 -25.95 3.56
N MET A 177 -39.93 -25.97 4.33
CA MET A 177 -39.87 -26.65 5.63
C MET A 177 -39.50 -25.63 6.71
N ASP A 178 -40.54 -25.26 7.44
CA ASP A 178 -40.62 -24.65 8.76
C ASP A 178 -39.26 -24.46 9.49
N ARG A 179 -38.84 -23.19 9.64
CA ARG A 179 -37.83 -22.84 10.63
C ARG A 179 -38.45 -21.87 11.64
N PRO A 180 -38.42 -22.19 12.95
CA PRO A 180 -38.92 -21.28 13.95
C PRO A 180 -38.10 -19.99 13.94
N MET A 181 -38.80 -18.87 14.12
CA MET A 181 -38.25 -17.54 14.34
C MET A 181 -37.04 -17.58 15.28
N GLN A 182 -35.84 -17.40 14.74
CA GLN A 182 -34.69 -17.00 15.56
C GLN A 182 -34.88 -15.52 15.88
N THR A 183 -35.38 -15.26 17.07
CA THR A 183 -35.28 -13.94 17.71
C THR A 183 -33.81 -13.58 17.83
N ARG A 184 -33.37 -12.66 16.96
CA ARG A 184 -32.04 -12.07 17.01
C ARG A 184 -31.92 -11.27 18.30
N ALA A 185 -31.16 -11.78 19.27
CA ALA A 185 -30.81 -11.04 20.47
C ALA A 185 -30.08 -9.73 20.11
N PRO A 186 -30.31 -8.63 20.85
CA PRO A 186 -29.59 -7.38 20.63
C PRO A 186 -28.10 -7.59 20.90
N GLY A 187 -27.26 -7.15 19.96
CA GLY A 187 -25.81 -7.21 20.07
C GLY A 187 -25.31 -6.44 21.29
N ASN A 188 -24.43 -7.08 22.05
CA ASN A 188 -23.72 -6.47 23.18
C ASN A 188 -22.64 -5.50 22.63
N PRO A 189 -22.72 -4.17 22.87
CA PRO A 189 -21.75 -3.21 22.37
C PRO A 189 -20.42 -3.17 23.15
N GLY A 190 -20.15 -4.12 24.06
CA GLY A 190 -19.04 -4.03 25.01
C GLY A 190 -17.68 -4.62 24.60
N ARG A 191 -17.47 -5.16 23.39
CA ARG A 191 -16.25 -5.97 23.08
C ARG A 191 -15.21 -5.33 22.16
N THR A 192 -15.32 -4.05 21.81
CA THR A 192 -14.26 -3.34 21.04
C THR A 192 -13.24 -2.63 21.92
N LEU A 193 -13.52 -2.41 23.21
CA LEU A 193 -12.61 -1.75 24.15
C LEU A 193 -11.69 -2.72 24.92
N ALA A 194 -11.85 -4.04 24.79
CA ALA A 194 -11.07 -5.02 25.54
C ALA A 194 -9.80 -5.51 24.82
N SER A 195 -9.67 -5.31 23.50
CA SER A 195 -8.53 -5.80 22.73
C SER A 195 -7.24 -5.01 23.01
N TRP A 196 -7.32 -3.67 23.06
CA TRP A 196 -6.15 -2.82 23.32
C TRP A 196 -5.64 -2.94 24.76
N LEU A 197 -6.53 -3.19 25.73
CA LEU A 197 -6.14 -3.40 27.13
C LEU A 197 -5.30 -4.68 27.31
N ALA A 198 -5.60 -5.75 26.57
CA ALA A 198 -4.78 -6.96 26.61
C ALA A 198 -3.36 -6.70 26.08
N ALA A 199 -3.22 -5.91 25.00
CA ALA A 199 -1.91 -5.54 24.46
C ALA A 199 -1.10 -4.68 25.44
N VAL A 200 -1.72 -3.71 26.11
CA VAL A 200 -1.05 -2.87 27.12
C VAL A 200 -0.62 -3.71 28.34
N VAL A 201 -1.45 -4.64 28.82
CA VAL A 201 -1.08 -5.52 29.93
C VAL A 201 0.09 -6.44 29.57
N VAL A 202 0.09 -7.02 28.37
CA VAL A 202 1.21 -7.84 27.87
C VAL A 202 2.49 -7.03 27.72
N LEU A 203 2.39 -5.78 27.25
CA LEU A 203 3.54 -4.89 27.10
C LEU A 203 4.11 -4.47 28.47
N VAL A 204 3.25 -4.16 29.44
CA VAL A 204 3.68 -3.83 30.82
C VAL A 204 4.29 -5.05 31.52
N LEU A 205 3.70 -6.25 31.38
CA LEU A 205 4.28 -7.48 31.93
C LEU A 205 5.63 -7.82 31.29
N GLY A 206 5.75 -7.64 29.97
CA GLY A 206 7.01 -7.85 29.24
C GLY A 206 8.12 -6.93 29.73
N VAL A 207 7.82 -5.64 29.90
CA VAL A 207 8.79 -4.65 30.41
C VAL A 207 9.19 -4.94 31.87
N ALA A 208 8.26 -5.43 32.70
CA ALA A 208 8.53 -5.79 34.10
C ALA A 208 9.46 -7.03 34.22
N LEU A 209 9.29 -8.02 33.34
CA LEU A 209 10.17 -9.20 33.30
C LEU A 209 11.59 -8.85 32.83
N ILE A 210 11.74 -7.93 31.87
CA ILE A 210 13.06 -7.47 31.41
C ILE A 210 13.81 -6.72 32.52
N ARG A 211 13.10 -5.89 33.32
CA ARG A 211 13.72 -5.19 34.46
C ARG A 211 14.10 -6.15 35.60
N GLY A 212 13.25 -7.14 35.91
CA GLY A 212 13.50 -8.13 36.96
C GLY A 212 14.70 -9.05 36.72
N CYS A 213 15.10 -9.27 35.45
CA CYS A 213 16.30 -10.04 35.12
C CYS A 213 17.61 -9.26 35.33
N SER A 214 17.58 -7.92 35.34
CA SER A 214 18.79 -7.09 35.50
C SER A 214 19.31 -7.02 36.95
N GLU A 215 18.48 -7.39 37.94
CA GLU A 215 18.80 -7.25 39.35
C GLU A 215 19.40 -8.51 40.00
N ARG A 216 19.53 -9.63 39.28
CA ARG A 216 20.05 -10.90 39.85
C ARG A 216 21.55 -11.14 39.72
N GLU A 217 22.33 -10.24 39.14
CA GLU A 217 23.78 -10.43 38.94
C GLU A 217 24.69 -9.66 39.91
N ARG A 218 24.21 -9.29 41.11
CA ARG A 218 25.09 -8.96 42.24
C ARG A 218 25.17 -10.13 43.22
N ALA A 219 25.96 -11.13 42.87
CA ALA A 219 26.56 -12.03 43.86
C ALA A 219 27.81 -11.35 44.45
N PRO A 220 27.87 -11.09 45.78
CA PRO A 220 29.09 -10.62 46.40
C PRO A 220 30.08 -11.78 46.57
N GLY A 221 31.28 -11.59 46.02
CA GLY A 221 32.54 -11.88 46.70
C GLY A 221 32.87 -13.35 46.98
N ILE A 222 33.83 -13.85 46.21
CA ILE A 222 34.69 -14.98 46.58
C ILE A 222 35.31 -14.69 47.95
N GLY A 223 34.81 -15.35 48.99
CA GLY A 223 35.44 -15.48 50.29
C GLY A 223 36.30 -16.75 50.31
N SER A 224 37.57 -16.61 49.97
CA SER A 224 38.59 -17.61 50.25
C SER A 224 38.85 -17.67 51.76
N SER A 225 38.51 -18.77 52.43
CA SER A 225 39.27 -19.29 53.60
C SER A 225 38.68 -20.62 54.07
N VAL A 226 39.03 -21.71 53.39
CA VAL A 226 39.01 -23.06 53.96
C VAL A 226 40.27 -23.74 53.47
N VAL A 227 41.33 -23.72 54.27
CA VAL A 227 42.23 -24.85 54.62
C VAL A 227 43.10 -24.35 55.79
N GLU A 228 42.65 -24.57 57.02
CA GLU A 228 43.49 -24.54 58.23
C GLU A 228 43.34 -25.93 58.87
N SER A 229 44.18 -26.88 58.45
CA SER A 229 44.41 -28.17 59.13
C SER A 229 45.58 -28.91 58.49
N ALA A 230 46.78 -28.71 59.03
CA ALA A 230 47.87 -29.68 59.13
C ALA A 230 48.96 -29.04 60.01
N ASP A 231 49.06 -29.47 61.27
CA ASP A 231 50.16 -30.32 61.77
C ASP A 231 51.39 -29.47 62.17
N ARG A 232 51.60 -29.15 63.46
CA ARG A 232 52.35 -29.94 64.46
C ARG A 232 53.83 -30.15 64.05
N ILE A 233 54.70 -30.03 65.05
CA ILE A 233 56.10 -30.49 65.15
C ILE A 233 57.19 -29.51 64.65
N ALA A 234 57.75 -28.73 65.59
CA ALA A 234 59.18 -28.68 65.98
C ALA A 234 59.48 -27.37 66.73
#